data_AF-A0A6G9Y4C3-F1
#
_entry.id   AF-A0A6G9Y4C3-F1
#
_cell.length_a   1.000
_cell.length_b   1.000
_cell.length_c   1.000
_cell.angle_alpha   90.00
_cell.angle_beta   90.00
_cell.angle_gamma   90.00
#
_symmetry.space_group_name_H-M   'P 1'
#
loop_
_entity.id
_entity.type
_entity.pdbx_description
1 polymer ?
#
loop_
_entity_poly.entity_id
_entity_poly.type
_entity_poly.pdbx_seq_one_letter_code
_entity_poly.pdbx_strand_id
1 'polypeptide(L)'
;MTEVNFTVTDVFDIQTRDGLLVAGQLVSGEITAGDVLRNATTGKPVTVLGVEFHSSREPGRFTLIIDRRDHAHIQVGQHLEGPR
;
A
#
# COMPACT_ATOMS: atom_id res chain seq x y z
N MET A 1 6.28 -5.00 -17.25
CA MET A 1 5.79 -5.04 -15.86
C MET A 1 4.32 -4.70 -15.89
N THR A 2 3.49 -5.43 -15.15
CA THR A 2 2.05 -5.15 -15.07
C THR A 2 1.83 -3.95 -14.15
N GLU A 3 0.95 -3.02 -14.55
CA GLU A 3 0.63 -1.83 -13.76
C GLU A 3 0.06 -2.24 -12.39
N VAL A 4 0.64 -1.70 -11.32
CA VAL A 4 0.18 -1.94 -9.95
C VAL A 4 -1.18 -1.31 -9.77
N ASN A 5 -2.13 -2.07 -9.24
CA ASN A 5 -3.43 -1.58 -8.79
C ASN A 5 -3.75 -2.19 -7.43
N PHE A 6 -3.65 -1.37 -6.38
CA PHE A 6 -3.86 -1.79 -5.00
C PHE A 6 -4.98 -0.95 -4.36
N THR A 7 -5.99 -1.63 -3.80
CA THR A 7 -7.11 -0.98 -3.12
C THR A 7 -6.92 -1.06 -1.61
N VAL A 8 -6.86 0.10 -0.94
CA VAL A 8 -6.72 0.19 0.52
C VAL A 8 -8.04 -0.22 1.18
N THR A 9 -8.00 -1.26 2.02
CA THR A 9 -9.16 -1.70 2.80
C THR A 9 -9.11 -1.22 4.24
N ASP A 10 -7.91 -1.15 4.83
CA ASP A 10 -7.74 -0.78 6.23
C ASP A 10 -6.41 -0.03 6.44
N VAL A 11 -6.41 0.86 7.43
CA VAL A 11 -5.25 1.67 7.80
C VAL A 11 -5.07 1.62 9.31
N PHE A 12 -3.89 1.21 9.76
CA PHE A 12 -3.53 1.12 11.17
C PHE A 12 -2.26 1.91 11.45
N ASP A 13 -2.40 3.00 12.22
CA ASP A 13 -1.27 3.75 12.75
C ASP A 13 -0.88 3.24 14.14
N ILE A 14 0.06 2.29 14.16
CA ILE A 14 0.61 1.73 15.39
C ILE A 14 1.91 2.46 15.71
N GLN A 15 1.90 3.32 16.72
CA GLN A 15 3.02 4.22 17.05
C GLN A 15 4.35 3.49 17.28
N THR A 16 4.33 2.25 17.75
CA THR A 16 5.52 1.43 18.01
C THR A 16 6.09 0.72 16.79
N ARG A 17 5.46 0.84 15.61
CA ARG A 17 5.97 0.32 14.33
C ARG A 17 6.68 1.45 13.56
N ASP A 18 7.61 1.08 12.69
CA ASP A 18 8.40 2.04 11.88
C ASP A 18 7.59 2.69 10.73
N GLY A 19 6.36 2.25 10.50
CA GLY A 19 5.50 2.79 9.44
C GLY A 19 4.01 2.61 9.71
N LEU A 20 3.20 3.14 8.80
CA LEU A 20 1.75 2.95 8.75
C LEU A 20 1.45 1.58 8.14
N LEU A 21 0.65 0.75 8.82
CA LEU A 21 0.22 -0.52 8.25
C LEU A 21 -1.02 -0.30 7.40
N VAL A 22 -0.95 -0.67 6.15
CA VAL A 22 -2.02 -0.45 5.15
C VAL A 22 -2.40 -1.80 4.57
N ALA A 23 -3.54 -2.33 5.01
CA ALA A 23 -4.07 -3.55 4.42
C ALA A 23 -4.85 -3.23 3.15
N GLY A 24 -4.82 -4.15 2.20
CA GLY A 24 -5.56 -3.97 0.97
C GLY A 24 -5.48 -5.16 0.02
N GLN A 25 -6.14 -4.99 -1.11
CA GLN A 25 -6.22 -5.97 -2.18
C GLN A 25 -5.38 -5.51 -3.36
N LEU A 26 -4.38 -6.32 -3.76
CA LEU A 26 -3.71 -6.18 -5.04
C LEU A 26 -4.58 -6.82 -6.12
N VAL A 27 -5.02 -6.01 -7.08
CA VAL A 27 -5.78 -6.46 -8.24
C VAL A 27 -4.83 -6.86 -9.36
N SER A 28 -3.74 -6.12 -9.54
CA SER A 28 -2.71 -6.38 -10.55
C SER A 28 -1.36 -5.80 -10.15
N GLY A 29 -0.31 -6.27 -10.82
CA GLY A 29 1.06 -5.82 -10.60
C GLY A 29 1.77 -6.58 -9.48
N GLU A 30 2.94 -6.06 -9.12
CA GLU A 30 3.78 -6.55 -8.05
C GLU A 30 4.27 -5.34 -7.26
N ILE A 31 4.27 -5.44 -5.93
CA ILE A 31 4.75 -4.39 -5.04
C ILE A 31 5.91 -4.95 -4.23
N THR A 32 7.00 -4.20 -4.19
CA THR A 32 8.21 -4.54 -3.45
C THR A 32 8.57 -3.43 -2.47
N ALA A 33 9.37 -3.77 -1.45
CA ALA A 33 9.89 -2.77 -0.53
C ALA A 33 10.80 -1.79 -1.28
N GLY A 34 10.62 -0.49 -1.05
CA GLY A 34 11.30 0.60 -1.75
C GLY A 34 10.50 1.21 -2.90
N ASP A 35 9.40 0.59 -3.32
CA ASP A 35 8.54 1.17 -4.35
C ASP A 35 7.89 2.48 -3.89
N VAL A 36 7.70 3.39 -4.85
CA VAL A 36 6.92 4.62 -4.66
C VAL A 36 5.66 4.51 -5.50
N LEU A 37 4.55 4.25 -4.83
CA LEU A 37 3.23 4.24 -5.43
C LEU A 37 2.66 5.65 -5.49
N ARG A 38 1.57 5.81 -6.24
CA ARG A 38 0.81 7.06 -6.31
C ARG A 38 -0.62 6.83 -5.88
N ASN A 39 -1.14 7.70 -5.04
CA ASN A 39 -2.57 7.78 -4.81
C ASN A 39 -3.27 8.25 -6.10
N ALA A 40 -4.15 7.42 -6.67
CA ALA A 40 -4.81 7.68 -7.95
C ALA A 40 -5.70 8.94 -7.92
N THR A 41 -6.25 9.29 -6.76
CA THR A 41 -7.12 10.46 -6.59
C THR A 41 -6.33 11.75 -6.41
N THR A 42 -5.27 11.74 -5.60
CA THR A 42 -4.54 12.96 -5.23
C THR A 42 -3.24 13.16 -6.03
N GLY A 43 -2.78 12.11 -6.73
CA GLY A 43 -1.49 12.06 -7.42
C GLY A 43 -0.28 12.09 -6.48
N LYS A 44 -0.49 12.06 -5.16
CA LYS A 44 0.59 12.16 -4.17
C LYS A 44 1.37 10.85 -4.07
N PRO A 45 2.70 10.92 -3.91
CA PRO A 45 3.53 9.74 -3.74
C PRO A 45 3.27 9.08 -2.39
N VAL A 46 3.49 7.77 -2.35
CA VAL A 46 3.37 6.92 -1.17
C VAL A 46 4.54 5.95 -1.19
N THR A 47 5.44 6.04 -0.21
CA THR A 47 6.63 5.20 -0.14
C THR A 47 6.35 3.90 0.62
N VAL A 48 6.62 2.76 -0.02
CA VAL A 48 6.54 1.42 0.57
C VAL A 48 7.85 1.08 1.26
N LEU A 49 7.81 0.88 2.57
CA LEU A 49 8.94 0.43 3.39
C LEU A 49 9.03 -1.10 3.46
N GLY A 50 7.91 -1.80 3.30
CA GLY A 50 7.86 -3.26 3.40
C GLY A 50 6.52 -3.84 2.96
N VAL A 51 6.50 -5.16 2.74
CA VAL A 51 5.32 -5.92 2.36
C VAL A 51 5.20 -7.15 3.28
N GLU A 52 4.08 -7.27 3.98
CA GLU A 52 3.71 -8.42 4.79
C GLU A 52 2.64 -9.24 4.05
N PHE A 53 2.97 -10.51 3.78
CA PHE A 53 2.08 -11.45 3.09
C PHE A 53 1.19 -12.15 4.09
N HIS A 54 -0.11 -12.15 3.84
CA HIS A 54 -1.04 -13.00 4.58
C HIS A 54 -0.83 -14.45 4.12
N SER A 55 -0.89 -15.41 5.05
CA SER A 55 -0.90 -16.81 4.65
C SER A 55 -2.10 -17.09 3.74
N SER A 56 -2.00 -18.14 2.92
CA SER A 56 -2.79 -18.45 1.70
C SER A 56 -4.33 -18.42 1.78
N ARG A 57 -4.92 -18.06 2.91
CA ARG A 57 -6.37 -18.03 3.12
C ARG A 57 -7.10 -16.97 2.30
N GLU A 58 -6.40 -15.89 1.90
CA GLU A 58 -6.98 -14.79 1.10
C GLU A 58 -5.98 -14.33 0.01
N PRO A 59 -5.98 -14.97 -1.18
CA PRO A 59 -5.09 -14.60 -2.27
C PRO A 59 -5.23 -13.13 -2.67
N GLY A 60 -4.09 -12.45 -2.80
CA GLY A 60 -4.06 -11.05 -3.24
C GLY A 60 -4.31 -10.02 -2.13
N ARG A 61 -4.53 -10.45 -0.88
CA ARG A 61 -4.51 -9.54 0.28
C ARG A 61 -3.11 -9.41 0.85
N PHE A 62 -2.68 -8.16 1.00
CA PHE A 62 -1.37 -7.81 1.52
C PHE A 62 -1.50 -6.71 2.56
N THR A 63 -0.51 -6.63 3.44
CA THR A 63 -0.31 -5.47 4.29
C THR A 63 0.97 -4.78 3.86
N LEU A 64 0.85 -3.54 3.41
CA LEU A 64 1.98 -2.68 3.09
C LEU A 64 2.40 -1.93 4.36
N ILE A 65 3.70 -1.79 4.56
CA ILE A 65 4.26 -0.86 5.54
C ILE A 65 4.62 0.40 4.76
N ILE A 66 3.93 1.51 5.04
CA ILE A 66 4.10 2.80 4.35
C ILE A 66 4.86 3.77 5.26
N ASP A 67 5.66 4.68 4.68
CA ASP A 67 6.29 5.76 5.47
C ASP A 67 5.21 6.61 6.15
N ARG A 68 5.31 6.77 7.47
CA ARG A 68 4.33 7.51 8.27
C ARG A 68 4.20 8.98 7.83
N ARG A 69 5.21 9.53 7.17
CA ARG A 69 5.15 10.88 6.57
C ARG A 69 4.05 11.00 5.51
N ASP A 70 3.67 9.90 4.87
CA ASP A 70 2.66 9.87 3.81
C ASP A 70 1.25 9.59 4.33
N HIS A 71 1.02 9.54 5.65
CA HIS A 71 -0.28 9.15 6.22
C HIS A 71 -1.44 10.02 5.69
N ALA A 72 -1.21 11.31 5.45
CA ALA A 72 -2.22 12.25 4.96
C ALA A 72 -2.67 11.95 3.51
N HIS A 73 -1.99 11.02 2.84
CA HIS A 73 -2.24 10.61 1.45
C HIS A 73 -2.81 9.19 1.36
N ILE A 74 -3.10 8.55 2.49
CA ILE A 74 -3.64 7.20 2.57
C ILE A 74 -4.94 7.18 3.35
N GLN A 75 -6.01 6.71 2.71
CA GLN A 75 -7.31 6.49 3.32
C GLN A 75 -7.93 5.21 2.78
N VAL A 76 -8.81 4.61 3.59
CA VAL A 76 -9.62 3.46 3.18
C VAL A 76 -10.44 3.80 1.94
N GLY A 77 -10.50 2.85 1.00
CA GLY A 77 -11.22 2.98 -0.27
C GLY A 77 -10.41 3.65 -1.39
N GLN A 78 -9.20 4.12 -1.12
CA GLN A 78 -8.33 4.70 -2.15
C GLN A 78 -7.59 3.64 -2.96
N HIS A 79 -7.23 4.03 -4.19
CA HIS A 79 -6.40 3.22 -5.08
C HIS A 79 -4.97 3.75 -5.11
N LEU A 80 -4.01 2.84 -5.02
CA LEU A 80 -2.59 3.09 -5.23
C LEU A 80 -2.14 2.44 -6.53
N GLU A 81 -1.44 3.22 -7.33
CA GLU A 81 -0.97 2.83 -8.66
C GLU A 81 0.56 2.88 -8.74
N GLY A 82 1.14 2.01 -9.57
CA GLY A 82 2.58 1.98 -9.80
C GLY A 82 3.06 3.18 -10.62
N PRO A 83 4.38 3.45 -10.67
CA PRO A 83 4.94 4.40 -11.61
C PRO A 83 4.65 3.92 -13.05
N ARG A 84 4.11 4.82 -13.88
CA ARG A 84 3.94 4.60 -15.32
C ARG A 84 5.28 4.51 -16.04
#